data_AF-A0A954EGN0-F1
#
_entry.id   AF-A0A954EGN0-F1
#
_cell.length_a   1.000
_cell.length_b   1.000
_cell.length_c   1.000
_cell.angle_alpha   90.00
_cell.angle_beta   90.00
_cell.angle_gamma   90.00
#
_symmetry.space_group_name_H-M   'P 1'
#
loop_
_entity.id
_entity.type
_entity.pdbx_description
1 polymer ?
#
loop_
_entity_poly.entity_id
_entity_poly.type
_entity_poly.pdbx_seq_one_letter_code
_entity_poly.pdbx_strand_id
1 'polypeptide(L)'
;MQTILDGTSSDDAVLLRSALLGKPTDFSGDGEIDSDDLLADKWREGGYPYKNLMSRKPYEKQKYRLQVELLKLQSWIKRSGERLVILFEGRDAAGKGGAIKRFMEHLNPRGARVVALEKPTETERGQWYFQRYVEHLPTKGEIVMFDRSWYNRAGVERVM
;
A
#
# COMPACT_ATOMS: atom_id res chain seq x y z
N MET A 1 -3.67 24.63 -20.05
CA MET A 1 -2.76 23.51 -20.36
C MET A 1 -1.62 23.35 -19.35
N GLN A 2 -1.34 24.34 -18.48
CA GLN A 2 -0.40 24.20 -17.36
C GLN A 2 -0.94 23.28 -16.24
N THR A 3 -2.24 23.37 -15.93
CA THR A 3 -2.83 22.80 -14.71
C THR A 3 -3.02 21.27 -14.72
N ILE A 4 -2.86 20.60 -15.86
CA ILE A 4 -3.01 19.12 -15.96
C ILE A 4 -1.69 18.39 -15.65
N LEU A 5 -0.55 19.08 -15.71
CA LEU A 5 0.79 18.47 -15.64
C LEU A 5 1.46 18.56 -14.25
N ASP A 6 0.91 19.34 -13.33
CA ASP A 6 1.57 19.62 -12.04
C ASP A 6 1.39 18.50 -10.98
N GLY A 7 0.60 17.47 -11.28
CA GLY A 7 0.30 16.35 -10.36
C GLY A 7 0.71 14.96 -10.84
N THR A 8 1.33 14.85 -12.02
CA THR A 8 1.67 13.57 -12.64
C THR A 8 3.14 13.22 -12.44
N SER A 9 3.47 11.93 -12.29
CA SER A 9 4.86 11.48 -12.26
C SER A 9 5.61 11.92 -13.52
N SER A 10 6.95 12.01 -13.47
CA SER A 10 7.76 12.41 -14.63
C SER A 10 7.45 11.59 -15.87
N ASP A 11 7.12 10.32 -15.67
CA ASP A 11 6.89 9.34 -16.72
C ASP A 11 5.50 9.55 -17.34
N ASP A 12 4.49 9.85 -16.52
CA ASP A 12 3.13 10.20 -16.96
C ASP A 12 3.07 11.55 -17.68
N ALA A 13 3.84 12.54 -17.21
CA ALA A 13 3.92 13.85 -17.84
C ALA A 13 4.54 13.77 -19.26
N VAL A 14 5.48 12.85 -19.46
CA VAL A 14 6.09 12.56 -20.77
C VAL A 14 5.08 11.87 -21.70
N LEU A 15 4.34 10.88 -21.20
CA LEU A 15 3.26 10.20 -21.95
C LEU A 15 2.13 11.15 -22.36
N LEU A 16 1.72 12.05 -21.49
CA LEU A 16 0.70 13.06 -21.79
C LEU A 16 1.20 14.07 -22.82
N ARG A 17 2.47 14.50 -22.74
CA ARG A 17 3.06 15.42 -23.72
C ARG A 17 3.21 14.79 -25.10
N SER A 18 3.58 13.51 -25.20
CA SER A 18 3.69 12.82 -26.50
C SER A 18 2.33 12.62 -27.15
N ALA A 19 1.30 12.24 -26.38
CA ALA A 19 -0.06 12.08 -26.87
C ALA A 19 -0.69 13.41 -27.35
N LEU A 20 -0.37 14.54 -26.70
CA LEU A 20 -0.94 15.85 -27.02
C LEU A 20 -0.25 16.56 -28.19
N LEU A 21 1.05 16.30 -28.42
CA LEU A 21 1.83 17.02 -29.44
C LEU A 21 1.88 16.30 -30.80
N GLY A 22 1.26 15.12 -30.92
CA GLY A 22 1.12 14.39 -32.19
C GLY A 22 2.45 14.03 -32.88
N LYS A 23 3.58 14.18 -32.18
CA LYS A 23 4.88 13.74 -32.68
C LYS A 23 5.02 12.27 -32.32
N PRO A 24 5.23 11.37 -33.29
CA PRO A 24 5.62 10.01 -32.97
C PRO A 24 6.95 10.12 -32.24
N THR A 25 6.94 9.81 -30.95
CA THR A 25 8.18 9.45 -30.27
C THR A 25 8.60 8.15 -30.95
N ASP A 26 9.66 8.23 -31.76
CA ASP A 26 10.41 7.06 -32.22
C ASP A 26 10.89 6.32 -30.96
N PHE A 27 10.05 5.42 -30.47
CA PHE A 27 10.49 4.29 -29.67
C PHE A 27 11.02 3.24 -30.66
N SER A 28 12.06 3.61 -31.42
CA SER A 28 12.98 2.65 -32.02
C SER A 28 13.98 2.20 -30.95
N GLY A 29 13.45 1.64 -29.87
CA GLY A 29 14.20 0.72 -29.04
C GLY A 29 13.72 -0.66 -29.42
N ASP A 30 14.63 -1.58 -29.74
CA ASP A 30 14.38 -3.02 -29.78
C ASP A 30 14.01 -3.52 -28.37
N GLY A 31 12.92 -3.00 -27.81
CA GLY A 31 12.45 -3.30 -26.47
C GLY A 31 11.51 -4.48 -26.54
N GLU A 32 12.03 -5.68 -26.31
CA GLU A 32 11.20 -6.78 -25.83
C GLU A 32 10.29 -6.24 -24.73
N ILE A 33 8.97 -6.34 -24.92
CA ILE A 33 8.00 -6.03 -23.87
C ILE A 33 8.39 -6.90 -22.66
N ASP A 34 8.63 -6.28 -21.50
CA ASP A 34 8.98 -7.02 -20.28
C ASP A 34 7.87 -8.05 -20.03
N SER A 35 8.26 -9.30 -19.81
CA SER A 35 7.35 -10.39 -19.51
C SER A 35 6.41 -10.07 -18.33
N ASP A 36 6.84 -9.23 -17.39
CA ASP A 36 6.06 -8.80 -16.23
C ASP A 36 4.90 -7.86 -16.60
N ASP A 37 5.03 -7.12 -17.71
CA ASP A 37 4.05 -6.09 -18.15
C ASP A 37 3.05 -6.61 -19.21
N LEU A 38 3.18 -7.88 -19.61
CA LEU A 38 2.25 -8.51 -20.55
C LEU A 38 0.84 -8.58 -19.94
N LEU A 39 -0.14 -8.00 -20.63
CA LEU A 39 -1.54 -8.03 -20.20
C LEU A 39 -2.20 -9.38 -20.50
N ALA A 40 -3.13 -9.79 -19.64
CA ALA A 40 -3.99 -10.94 -19.88
C ALA A 40 -5.03 -10.61 -20.96
N ASP A 41 -5.41 -11.59 -21.79
CA ASP A 41 -6.34 -11.39 -22.92
C ASP A 41 -7.67 -10.73 -22.51
N LYS A 42 -8.10 -10.97 -21.26
CA LYS A 42 -9.36 -10.51 -20.67
C LYS A 42 -9.18 -9.50 -19.54
N TRP A 43 -8.09 -8.73 -19.52
CA TRP A 43 -7.80 -7.80 -18.43
C TRP A 43 -8.91 -6.75 -18.19
N ARG A 44 -9.71 -6.43 -19.22
CA ARG A 44 -10.86 -5.50 -19.11
C ARG A 44 -12.12 -6.13 -18.52
N GLU A 45 -12.17 -7.45 -18.36
CA GLU A 45 -13.34 -8.19 -17.84
C GLU A 45 -13.33 -8.30 -16.30
N GLY A 46 -12.39 -7.64 -15.60
CA GLY A 46 -12.36 -7.57 -14.13
C GLY A 46 -11.51 -8.64 -13.43
N GLY A 47 -10.73 -9.41 -14.19
CA GLY A 47 -9.72 -10.35 -13.66
C GLY A 47 -8.39 -9.67 -13.31
N TYR A 48 -7.40 -10.46 -12.86
CA TYR A 48 -6.04 -9.97 -12.70
C TYR A 48 -5.49 -9.49 -14.06
N PRO A 49 -4.94 -8.27 -14.17
CA PRO A 49 -4.71 -7.64 -15.46
C PRO A 49 -3.47 -8.15 -16.19
N TYR A 50 -2.53 -8.77 -15.48
CA TYR A 50 -1.27 -9.24 -16.07
C TYR A 50 -1.32 -10.74 -16.34
N LYS A 51 -0.68 -11.14 -17.44
CA LYS A 51 -0.53 -12.53 -17.86
C LYS A 51 0.41 -13.29 -16.94
N ASN A 52 1.47 -12.62 -16.48
CA ASN A 52 2.49 -13.19 -15.61
C ASN A 52 2.49 -12.47 -14.26
N LEU A 53 2.93 -13.18 -13.22
CA LEU A 53 3.26 -12.54 -11.95
C LEU A 53 4.58 -11.80 -12.10
N MET A 54 4.71 -10.66 -11.42
CA MET A 54 5.96 -9.90 -11.40
C MET A 54 7.12 -10.80 -10.96
N SER A 55 8.18 -10.78 -11.75
CA SER A 55 9.42 -11.49 -11.50
C SER A 55 10.07 -11.00 -10.21
N ARG A 56 10.73 -11.92 -9.50
CA ARG A 56 11.29 -11.64 -8.18
C ARG A 56 12.35 -10.53 -8.20
N LYS A 57 13.18 -10.48 -9.25
CA LYS A 57 14.29 -9.52 -9.36
C LYS A 57 13.79 -8.07 -9.50
N PRO A 58 12.88 -7.75 -10.43
CA PRO A 58 12.19 -6.44 -10.46
C PRO A 58 11.50 -6.10 -9.15
N TYR A 59 10.74 -7.04 -8.59
CA TYR A 59 10.04 -6.86 -7.31
C TYR A 59 10.97 -6.45 -6.17
N GLU A 60 12.06 -7.19 -5.92
CA GLU A 60 12.99 -6.88 -4.82
C GLU A 60 13.69 -5.52 -5.03
N LYS A 61 14.02 -5.19 -6.29
CA LYS A 61 14.62 -3.88 -6.65
C LYS A 61 13.68 -2.73 -6.34
N GLN A 62 12.40 -2.84 -6.71
CA GLN A 62 11.40 -1.81 -6.43
C GLN A 62 11.07 -1.73 -4.94
N LYS A 63 10.88 -2.88 -4.27
CA LYS A 63 10.63 -2.98 -2.83
C LYS A 63 11.70 -2.25 -2.03
N TYR A 64 12.98 -2.47 -2.36
CA TYR A 64 14.09 -1.79 -1.69
C TYR A 64 13.99 -0.26 -1.81
N ARG A 65 13.72 0.26 -3.01
CA ARG A 65 13.56 1.71 -3.22
C ARG A 65 12.40 2.27 -2.41
N LEU A 66 11.25 1.58 -2.38
CA LEU A 66 10.09 2.00 -1.59
C LEU A 66 10.38 1.95 -0.09
N GLN A 67 11.15 0.98 0.40
CA GLN A 67 11.55 0.89 1.80
C GLN A 67 12.47 2.06 2.21
N VAL A 68 13.32 2.55 1.30
CA VAL A 68 14.09 3.79 1.52
C VAL A 68 13.16 5.00 1.66
N GLU A 69 12.11 5.10 0.84
CA GLU A 69 11.12 6.18 0.98
C GLU A 69 10.31 6.05 2.28
N LEU A 70 10.00 4.83 2.74
CA LEU A 70 9.35 4.60 4.03
C LEU A 70 10.20 5.10 5.21
N LEU A 71 11.52 4.97 5.14
CA LEU A 71 12.42 5.53 6.16
C LEU A 71 12.39 7.06 6.19
N LYS A 72 12.30 7.70 5.01
CA LYS A 72 12.14 9.15 4.91
C LYS A 72 10.80 9.60 5.47
N LEU A 73 9.72 8.87 5.16
CA LEU A 73 8.40 9.09 5.71
C LEU A 73 8.42 8.99 7.24
N GLN A 74 8.98 7.92 7.81
CA GLN A 74 9.07 7.75 9.26
C GLN A 74 9.86 8.89 9.91
N SER A 75 10.97 9.29 9.28
CA SER A 75 11.78 10.42 9.77
C SER A 75 11.01 11.73 9.75
N TRP A 76 10.21 11.98 8.70
CA TRP A 76 9.36 13.16 8.60
C TRP A 76 8.22 13.14 9.62
N ILE A 77 7.51 12.02 9.78
CA ILE A 77 6.44 11.83 10.78
C ILE A 77 6.98 12.14 12.18
N LYS A 78 8.16 11.60 12.52
CA LYS A 78 8.81 11.84 13.81
C LYS A 78 9.13 13.32 14.04
N ARG A 79 9.67 14.03 13.04
CA ARG A 79 10.06 15.44 13.17
C ARG A 79 8.85 16.39 13.18
N SER A 80 7.84 16.11 12.37
CA SER A 80 6.61 16.92 12.29
C SER A 80 5.66 16.67 13.47
N GLY A 81 5.76 15.50 14.11
CA GLY A 81 4.82 15.07 15.14
C GLY A 81 3.49 14.57 14.58
N GLU A 82 3.42 14.36 13.26
CA GLU A 82 2.25 13.78 12.60
C GLU A 82 1.98 12.35 13.07
N ARG A 83 0.76 11.88 12.81
CA ARG A 83 0.27 10.57 13.26
C ARG A 83 -0.28 9.81 12.08
N LEU A 84 0.18 8.58 11.86
CA LEU A 84 -0.26 7.76 10.75
C LEU A 84 -0.89 6.45 11.25
N VAL A 85 -2.12 6.20 10.80
CA VAL A 85 -2.81 4.92 10.97
C VAL A 85 -2.96 4.26 9.61
N ILE A 86 -2.60 2.98 9.51
CA ILE A 86 -2.77 2.17 8.31
C ILE A 86 -3.60 0.94 8.69
N LEU A 87 -4.72 0.71 8.01
CA LEU A 87 -5.61 -0.42 8.26
C LEU A 87 -5.44 -1.46 7.16
N PHE A 88 -5.10 -2.70 7.54
CA PHE A 88 -5.02 -3.82 6.62
C PHE A 88 -6.29 -4.67 6.72
N GLU A 89 -7.16 -4.52 5.72
CA GLU A 89 -8.40 -5.29 5.57
C GLU A 89 -8.40 -6.09 4.28
N GLY A 90 -9.21 -7.15 4.24
CA GLY A 90 -9.30 -8.05 3.10
C GLY A 90 -9.61 -9.48 3.50
N ARG A 91 -9.92 -10.29 2.47
CA ARG A 91 -10.26 -11.72 2.60
C ARG A 91 -9.14 -12.50 3.27
N ASP A 92 -9.49 -13.65 3.83
CA ASP A 92 -8.49 -14.60 4.33
C ASP A 92 -7.55 -15.01 3.18
N ALA A 93 -6.27 -15.18 3.51
CA ALA A 93 -5.19 -15.43 2.55
C ALA A 93 -4.93 -14.33 1.49
N ALA A 94 -5.53 -13.13 1.59
CA ALA A 94 -5.27 -12.03 0.64
C ALA A 94 -3.86 -11.39 0.75
N GLY A 95 -3.02 -11.82 1.71
CA GLY A 95 -1.63 -11.36 1.82
C GLY A 95 -1.37 -10.19 2.80
N LYS A 96 -2.33 -9.86 3.67
CA LYS A 96 -2.23 -8.75 4.65
C LYS A 96 -0.96 -8.80 5.50
N GLY A 97 -0.71 -9.91 6.19
CA GLY A 97 0.49 -10.08 7.02
C GLY A 97 1.79 -10.03 6.21
N GLY A 98 1.77 -10.51 4.96
CA GLY A 98 2.89 -10.39 4.03
C GLY A 98 3.22 -8.94 3.72
N ALA A 99 2.19 -8.12 3.43
CA ALA A 99 2.36 -6.69 3.19
C ALA A 99 2.92 -5.97 4.44
N ILE A 100 2.32 -6.19 5.61
CA ILE A 100 2.79 -5.60 6.88
C ILE A 100 4.25 -5.95 7.13
N LYS A 101 4.64 -7.21 6.90
CA LYS A 101 6.03 -7.67 7.05
C LYS A 101 6.99 -6.89 6.15
N ARG A 102 6.61 -6.52 4.92
CA ARG A 102 7.45 -5.71 4.02
C ARG A 102 7.52 -4.24 4.40
N PHE A 103 6.45 -3.68 4.98
CA PHE A 103 6.50 -2.34 5.59
C PHE A 103 7.47 -2.31 6.77
N MET A 104 7.36 -3.27 7.68
CA MET A 104 8.12 -3.29 8.93
C MET A 104 9.58 -3.73 8.79
N GLU A 105 9.98 -4.31 7.65
CA GLU A 105 11.30 -4.93 7.43
C GLU A 105 12.47 -4.00 7.77
N HIS A 106 12.35 -2.70 7.49
CA HIS A 106 13.41 -1.72 7.73
C HIS A 106 12.99 -0.52 8.60
N LEU A 107 11.71 -0.42 8.99
CA LEU A 107 11.24 0.67 9.83
C LEU A 107 11.77 0.55 11.27
N ASN A 108 12.06 1.68 11.91
CA ASN A 108 12.45 1.66 13.33
C ASN A 108 11.25 1.29 14.21
N PRO A 109 11.31 0.21 15.02
CA PRO A 109 10.17 -0.24 15.81
C PRO A 109 9.75 0.75 16.91
N ARG A 110 10.58 1.73 17.26
CA ARG A 110 10.23 2.76 18.27
C ARG A 110 9.25 3.82 17.75
N GLY A 111 9.07 3.94 16.44
CA GLY A 111 8.15 4.89 15.82
C GLY A 111 7.15 4.25 14.86
N ALA A 112 7.19 2.93 14.72
CA ALA A 112 6.27 2.17 13.91
C ALA A 112 5.95 0.85 14.62
N ARG A 113 4.67 0.55 14.82
CA ARG A 113 4.24 -0.71 15.45
C ARG A 113 3.04 -1.32 14.76
N VAL A 114 2.89 -2.63 14.95
CA VAL A 114 1.76 -3.42 14.44
C VAL A 114 0.81 -3.74 15.59
N VAL A 115 -0.48 -3.66 15.33
CA VAL A 115 -1.56 -4.04 16.22
C VAL A 115 -2.30 -5.20 15.58
N ALA A 116 -2.24 -6.37 16.21
CA ALA A 116 -2.97 -7.56 15.80
C ALA A 116 -3.78 -8.03 17.01
N LEU A 117 -5.04 -7.60 17.11
CA LEU A 117 -5.90 -7.95 18.23
C LEU A 117 -6.49 -9.34 18.05
N GLU A 118 -6.51 -10.11 19.14
CA GLU A 118 -7.24 -11.36 19.20
C GLU A 118 -8.76 -11.12 19.32
N LYS A 119 -9.51 -12.22 19.36
CA LYS A 119 -10.95 -12.19 19.65
C LYS A 119 -11.21 -11.41 20.95
N PRO A 120 -12.26 -10.58 21.01
CA PRO A 120 -12.54 -9.81 22.21
C PRO A 120 -12.80 -10.74 23.39
N THR A 121 -12.25 -10.37 24.54
CA THR A 121 -12.53 -10.96 25.85
C THR A 121 -13.97 -10.67 26.27
N GLU A 122 -14.43 -11.32 27.35
CA GLU A 122 -15.79 -11.10 27.86
C GLU A 122 -15.99 -9.64 28.32
N THR A 123 -14.98 -9.06 28.97
CA THR A 123 -15.01 -7.66 29.36
C THR A 123 -15.05 -6.73 28.13
N GLU A 124 -14.22 -6.97 27.12
CA GLU A 124 -14.21 -6.15 25.89
C GLU A 124 -15.51 -6.27 25.09
N ARG A 125 -16.20 -7.42 25.16
CA ARG A 125 -17.54 -7.58 24.56
C ARG A 125 -18.60 -6.71 25.25
N GLY A 126 -18.48 -6.51 26.56
CA GLY A 126 -19.34 -5.61 27.35
C GLY A 126 -18.98 -4.12 27.23
N GLN A 127 -17.79 -3.80 26.72
CA GLN A 127 -17.35 -2.43 26.48
C GLN A 127 -17.92 -1.84 25.19
N TRP A 128 -17.76 -0.53 25.03
CA TRP A 128 -18.01 0.10 23.74
C TRP A 128 -17.02 -0.44 22.69
N TYR A 129 -17.53 -0.89 21.54
CA TYR A 129 -16.74 -1.62 20.54
C TYR A 129 -15.42 -0.97 20.13
N PHE A 130 -15.41 0.36 20.00
CA PHE A 130 -14.22 1.10 19.57
C PHE A 130 -13.18 1.26 20.69
N GLN A 131 -13.55 1.06 21.95
CA GLN A 131 -12.70 1.31 23.11
C GLN A 131 -11.37 0.58 23.02
N ARG A 132 -11.40 -0.73 22.74
CA ARG A 132 -10.18 -1.54 22.58
C ARG A 132 -9.25 -1.09 21.45
N TYR A 133 -9.79 -0.44 20.42
CA TYR A 133 -8.99 0.06 19.30
C TYR A 133 -8.39 1.45 19.58
N VAL A 134 -9.13 2.29 20.30
CA VAL A 134 -8.70 3.65 20.67
C VAL A 134 -7.42 3.61 21.51
N GLU A 135 -7.29 2.63 22.40
CA GLU A 135 -6.08 2.39 23.21
C GLU A 135 -4.81 2.19 22.36
N HIS A 136 -4.97 1.80 21.09
CA HIS A 136 -3.86 1.55 20.18
C HIS A 136 -3.63 2.64 19.15
N LEU A 137 -4.37 3.74 19.17
CA LEU A 137 -4.13 4.85 18.25
C LEU A 137 -2.75 5.50 18.48
N PRO A 138 -2.12 6.06 17.43
CA PRO A 138 -0.78 6.65 17.52
C PRO A 138 -0.75 7.92 18.38
N THR A 139 0.33 8.10 19.12
CA THR A 139 0.73 9.43 19.60
C THR A 139 1.63 10.16 18.59
N LYS A 140 2.01 11.41 18.89
CA LYS A 140 2.81 12.26 18.00
C LYS A 140 4.06 11.52 17.51
N GLY A 141 4.24 11.49 16.19
CA GLY A 141 5.41 10.87 15.56
C GLY A 141 5.34 9.35 15.42
N GLU A 142 4.18 8.73 15.67
CA GLU A 142 3.99 7.29 15.54
C GLU A 142 3.24 6.89 14.26
N ILE A 143 3.65 5.73 13.74
CA ILE A 143 2.94 4.96 12.72
C ILE A 143 2.36 3.71 13.38
N VAL A 144 1.06 3.49 13.23
CA VAL A 144 0.39 2.29 13.71
C VAL A 144 -0.27 1.56 12.55
N MET A 145 0.09 0.30 12.38
CA MET A 145 -0.47 -0.59 11.37
C MET A 145 -1.39 -1.61 12.05
N PHE A 146 -2.65 -1.66 11.65
CA PHE A 146 -3.62 -2.62 12.17
C PHE A 146 -3.72 -3.84 11.23
N ASP A 147 -3.37 -5.03 11.71
CA ASP A 147 -3.70 -6.30 11.06
C ASP A 147 -5.11 -6.71 11.47
N ARG A 148 -6.07 -6.36 10.62
CA ARG A 148 -7.50 -6.22 10.97
C ARG A 148 -7.76 -5.09 11.97
N SER A 149 -8.94 -4.53 11.88
CA SER A 149 -9.35 -3.33 12.60
C SER A 149 -10.81 -3.44 13.06
N TRP A 150 -11.41 -2.31 13.45
CA TRP A 150 -12.84 -2.21 13.71
C TRP A 150 -13.74 -2.60 12.52
N TYR A 151 -13.19 -2.72 11.30
CA TYR A 151 -13.92 -3.29 10.16
C TYR A 151 -14.22 -4.78 10.29
N ASN A 152 -13.66 -5.48 11.28
CA ASN A 152 -14.06 -6.85 11.63
C ASN A 152 -15.59 -6.97 11.81
N ARG A 153 -16.24 -5.94 12.39
CA ARG A 153 -17.70 -5.88 12.53
C ARG A 153 -18.46 -5.86 11.21
N ALA A 154 -17.93 -5.16 10.21
CA ALA A 154 -18.57 -5.00 8.91
C ALA A 154 -18.38 -6.22 7.99
N GLY A 155 -17.36 -7.04 8.26
CA GLY A 155 -17.05 -8.25 7.49
C GLY A 155 -17.32 -9.51 8.30
N VAL A 156 -16.29 -9.95 9.02
CA VAL A 156 -16.25 -11.27 9.67
C VAL A 156 -17.38 -11.47 10.69
N GLU A 157 -17.66 -10.50 11.56
CA GLU A 157 -18.70 -10.63 12.60
C GLU A 157 -20.13 -10.60 12.03
N ARG A 158 -20.32 -10.15 10.78
CA ARG A 158 -21.65 -10.11 10.13
C ARG A 158 -21.94 -11.40 9.35
N VAL A 159 -20.90 -12.06 8.85
CA VAL A 159 -21.01 -13.25 8.00
C VAL A 159 -20.99 -14.54 8.84
N MET A 160 -20.28 -14.54 9.97
CA MET A 160 -20.32 -15.62 10.96
C MET A 160 -21.40 -15.35 12.00
#